data_AF-A0A1I7TVJ4-F1
#
_entry.id   AF-A0A1I7TVJ4-F1
#
_cell.length_a   1.000
_cell.length_b   1.000
_cell.length_c   1.000
_cell.angle_alpha   90.00
_cell.angle_beta   90.00
_cell.angle_gamma   90.00
#
_symmetry.space_group_name_H-M   'P 1'
#
loop_
_entity.id
_entity.type
_entity.pdbx_description
1 polymer ?
#
loop_
_entity_poly.entity_id
_entity_poly.type
_entity_poly.pdbx_seq_one_letter_code
_entity_poly.pdbx_strand_id
1 'polypeptide(L)'
;MDLVTFLDVLCPGWAHYCSLDRLNEVLSEMGPRFFTCTHRQTLICGTIQVSMERANYSFHSRTGRETVSSYYLRRYGFLLRAPGHRLVYIREDPGSLLPAELLRFRP
;
A
#
# COMPACT_ATOMS: atom_id res chain seq x y z
N MET A 1 -11.31 2.52 -9.72
CA MET A 1 -11.57 2.07 -8.34
C MET A 1 -10.32 2.32 -7.51
N ASP A 2 -10.44 2.85 -6.30
CA ASP A 2 -9.31 2.92 -5.35
C ASP A 2 -9.02 1.56 -4.73
N LEU A 3 -7.78 1.34 -4.32
CA LEU A 3 -7.35 0.05 -3.79
C LEU A 3 -8.02 -0.27 -2.44
N VAL A 4 -8.27 0.74 -1.60
CA VAL A 4 -8.92 0.55 -0.30
C VAL A 4 -10.32 -0.03 -0.49
N THR A 5 -11.14 0.60 -1.32
CA THR A 5 -12.49 0.12 -1.66
C THR A 5 -12.45 -1.29 -2.25
N PHE A 6 -11.49 -1.57 -3.12
CA PHE A 6 -11.33 -2.90 -3.67
C PHE A 6 -11.03 -3.95 -2.59
N LEU A 7 -10.07 -3.66 -1.70
CA LEU A 7 -9.69 -4.56 -0.62
C LEU A 7 -10.81 -4.73 0.40
N ASP A 8 -11.61 -3.69 0.65
CA ASP A 8 -12.81 -3.77 1.49
C ASP A 8 -13.88 -4.69 0.90
N VAL A 9 -14.03 -4.70 -0.43
CA VAL A 9 -14.93 -5.64 -1.12
C VAL A 9 -14.35 -7.06 -1.12
N LEU A 10 -13.04 -7.21 -1.33
CA LEU A 10 -12.37 -8.51 -1.43
C LEU A 10 -12.24 -9.23 -0.07
N CYS A 11 -11.75 -8.54 0.95
CA CYS A 11 -11.73 -9.00 2.34
C CYS A 11 -12.11 -7.85 3.28
N PRO A 12 -13.38 -7.73 3.71
CA PRO A 12 -13.78 -6.76 4.72
C PRO A 12 -12.90 -6.88 5.98
N GLY A 13 -12.34 -5.76 6.44
CA GLY A 13 -11.43 -5.74 7.59
C GLY A 13 -9.99 -6.16 7.28
N TRP A 14 -9.59 -6.22 6.01
CA TRP A 14 -8.22 -6.51 5.56
C TRP A 14 -7.14 -5.69 6.29
N ALA A 15 -7.45 -4.44 6.61
CA ALA A 15 -6.54 -3.49 7.24
C ALA A 15 -6.17 -3.86 8.68
N HIS A 16 -6.97 -4.69 9.35
CA HIS A 16 -6.84 -4.92 10.80
C HIS A 16 -6.94 -6.38 11.22
N TYR A 17 -7.88 -7.13 10.65
CA TYR A 17 -8.32 -8.42 11.22
C TYR A 17 -8.15 -9.61 10.27
N CYS A 18 -8.09 -9.37 8.95
CA CYS A 18 -7.94 -10.46 7.97
C CYS A 18 -6.56 -11.12 8.09
N SER A 19 -6.51 -12.45 7.88
CA SER A 19 -5.27 -13.21 7.77
C SER A 19 -4.48 -12.72 6.57
N LEU A 20 -3.21 -12.32 6.80
CA LEU A 20 -2.34 -11.83 5.73
C LEU A 20 -2.05 -12.92 4.70
N ASP A 21 -1.78 -14.15 5.14
CA ASP A 21 -1.45 -15.25 4.24
C ASP A 21 -2.59 -15.53 3.26
N ARG A 22 -3.82 -15.66 3.79
CA ARG A 22 -5.01 -15.89 2.96
C ARG A 22 -5.29 -14.71 2.02
N LEU A 23 -5.14 -13.48 2.50
CA LEU A 23 -5.35 -12.29 1.68
C LEU A 23 -4.33 -12.21 0.54
N ASN A 24 -3.06 -12.45 0.86
CA ASN A 24 -1.95 -12.40 -0.09
C ASN A 24 -1.98 -13.55 -1.11
N GLU A 25 -2.51 -14.72 -0.72
CA GLU A 25 -2.81 -15.83 -1.61
C GLU A 25 -3.86 -15.42 -2.66
N VAL A 26 -5.01 -14.89 -2.22
CA VAL A 26 -6.07 -14.40 -3.13
C VAL A 26 -5.54 -13.30 -4.06
N LEU A 27 -4.78 -12.35 -3.52
CA LEU A 27 -4.16 -11.30 -4.33
C LEU A 27 -3.12 -11.84 -5.32
N SER A 28 -2.43 -12.93 -4.97
CA SER A 28 -1.48 -13.60 -5.87
C SER A 28 -2.21 -14.29 -7.03
N GLU A 29 -3.34 -14.94 -6.77
CA GLU A 29 -4.15 -15.61 -7.80
C GLU A 29 -4.73 -14.61 -8.81
N MET A 30 -5.04 -13.39 -8.38
CA MET A 30 -5.50 -12.32 -9.28
C MET A 30 -4.43 -11.83 -10.26
N GLY A 31 -3.15 -12.09 -9.95
CA GLY A 31 -2.00 -11.75 -10.76
C GLY A 31 -1.71 -10.24 -10.88
N PRO A 32 -0.79 -9.88 -11.78
CA PRO A 32 -0.36 -8.51 -11.98
C PRO A 32 -1.49 -7.59 -12.46
N ARG A 33 -1.51 -6.37 -11.93
CA ARG A 33 -2.46 -5.31 -12.32
C ARG A 33 -1.75 -3.98 -12.44
N PHE A 34 -2.38 -3.05 -13.17
CA PHE A 34 -1.90 -1.68 -13.29
C PHE A 34 -2.51 -0.80 -12.20
N PHE A 35 -1.67 0.01 -11.56
CA PHE A 35 -2.07 0.97 -10.55
C PHE A 35 -1.47 2.34 -10.82
N THR A 36 -2.21 3.39 -10.48
CA THR A 36 -1.65 4.73 -10.39
C THR A 36 -1.36 5.08 -8.93
N CYS A 37 -0.12 5.46 -8.66
CA CYS A 37 0.30 6.11 -7.44
C CYS A 37 -0.11 7.58 -7.48
N THR A 38 -1.12 7.98 -6.71
CA THR A 38 -1.65 9.36 -6.72
C THR A 38 -0.59 10.40 -6.37
N HIS A 39 0.35 10.07 -5.48
CA HIS A 39 1.38 11.00 -5.00
C HIS A 39 2.49 11.33 -6.01
N ARG A 40 2.66 10.52 -7.07
CA ARG A 40 3.64 10.75 -8.16
C ARG A 40 3.02 10.73 -9.55
N GLN A 41 1.71 10.50 -9.65
CA GLN A 41 0.98 10.22 -10.88
C GLN A 41 1.67 9.15 -11.76
N THR A 42 2.37 8.21 -11.13
CA THR A 42 3.13 7.16 -11.83
C THR A 42 2.28 5.92 -11.99
N LEU A 43 2.36 5.30 -13.17
CA LEU A 43 1.80 3.98 -13.43
C LEU A 43 2.78 2.92 -12.93
N ILE A 44 2.31 2.00 -12.10
CA ILE A 44 3.05 0.83 -11.65
C ILE A 44 2.31 -0.43 -12.12
N CYS A 45 3.05 -1.49 -12.40
CA CYS A 45 2.52 -2.80 -12.75
C CYS A 45 3.10 -3.85 -11.82
N GLY A 46 2.26 -4.75 -11.34
CA GLY A 46 2.70 -5.90 -10.56
C GLY A 46 1.58 -6.45 -9.68
N THR A 47 1.92 -7.44 -8.89
CA THR A 47 0.99 -8.14 -8.01
C THR A 47 0.98 -7.46 -6.66
N ILE A 48 -0.13 -6.84 -6.26
CA ILE A 48 -0.22 -6.20 -4.93
C ILE A 48 -0.23 -7.26 -3.84
N GLN A 49 0.47 -6.99 -2.76
CA GLN A 49 0.48 -7.75 -1.53
C GLN A 49 0.33 -6.80 -0.34
N VAL A 50 -0.23 -7.29 0.75
CA VAL A 50 -0.45 -6.54 1.99
C VAL A 50 0.63 -6.92 2.99
N SER A 51 1.19 -5.90 3.64
CA SER A 51 2.22 -6.02 4.66
C SER A 51 1.63 -5.99 6.08
N MET A 52 2.39 -6.43 7.07
CA MET A 52 2.00 -6.27 8.48
C MET A 52 2.16 -4.82 8.95
N GLU A 53 3.10 -4.12 8.34
CA GLU A 53 3.50 -2.76 8.61
C GLU A 53 2.36 -1.77 8.36
N ARG A 54 2.35 -0.69 9.14
CA ARG A 54 1.42 0.44 9.03
C ARG A 54 2.19 1.73 8.83
N ALA A 55 1.51 2.86 8.73
CA ALA A 55 2.18 4.15 8.47
C ALA A 55 3.18 4.59 9.56
N ASN A 56 3.13 3.99 10.75
CA ASN A 56 4.12 4.20 11.83
C ASN A 56 5.42 3.40 11.64
N TYR A 57 5.48 2.51 10.64
CA TYR A 57 6.70 1.76 10.31
C TYR A 57 7.83 2.74 10.01
N SER A 58 8.96 2.53 10.70
CA SER A 58 10.15 3.36 10.58
C SER A 58 11.15 2.72 9.64
N PHE A 59 11.72 3.52 8.75
CA PHE A 59 12.77 3.10 7.83
C PHE A 59 13.86 4.17 7.75
N HIS A 60 15.02 3.78 7.22
CA HIS A 60 16.12 4.71 6.99
C HIS A 60 15.97 5.37 5.63
N SER A 61 15.76 6.67 5.63
CA SER A 61 15.74 7.52 4.45
C SER A 61 17.07 8.26 4.27
N ARG A 62 17.21 9.02 3.19
CA ARG A 62 18.33 9.93 2.97
C ARG A 62 18.47 11.01 4.06
N THR A 63 17.38 11.34 4.75
CA THR A 63 17.36 12.37 5.81
C THR A 63 17.41 11.77 7.21
N GLY A 64 17.70 10.46 7.33
CA GLY A 64 17.72 9.73 8.60
C GLY A 64 16.50 8.83 8.78
N ARG A 65 16.31 8.36 10.02
CA ARG A 65 15.18 7.50 10.38
C ARG A 65 13.88 8.30 10.35
N GLU A 66 12.92 7.86 9.54
CA GLU A 66 11.59 8.47 9.47
C GLU A 66 10.51 7.39 9.35
N THR A 67 9.27 7.74 9.68
CA THR A 67 8.12 6.85 9.47
C THR A 67 7.58 7.00 8.06
N VAL A 68 6.82 6.00 7.58
CA VAL A 68 6.10 6.13 6.30
C VAL A 68 5.19 7.36 6.32
N SER A 69 4.46 7.61 7.40
CA SER A 69 3.61 8.80 7.52
C SER A 69 4.39 10.11 7.39
N SER A 70 5.51 10.24 8.11
CA SER A 70 6.33 11.47 8.06
C SER A 70 7.03 11.63 6.70
N TYR A 71 7.44 10.53 6.06
CA TYR A 71 8.03 10.54 4.73
C TYR A 71 7.04 11.09 3.70
N TYR A 72 5.80 10.59 3.68
CA TYR A 72 4.81 11.03 2.70
C TYR A 72 4.38 12.49 2.90
N LEU A 73 4.25 12.92 4.16
CA LEU A 73 3.98 14.33 4.46
C LEU A 73 5.13 15.23 4.02
N ARG A 74 6.36 14.90 4.38
CA ARG A 74 7.55 15.72 4.09
C ARG A 74 7.90 15.75 2.61
N ARG A 75 7.87 14.59 1.94
CA ARG A 75 8.33 14.45 0.55
C ARG A 75 7.29 14.88 -0.46
N TYR A 76 6.00 14.67 -0.16
CA TYR A 76 4.92 14.86 -1.12
C TYR A 76 3.77 15.75 -0.62
N GLY A 77 3.81 16.22 0.63
CA GLY A 77 2.72 17.03 1.20
C GLY A 77 1.45 16.23 1.49
N PHE A 78 1.49 14.89 1.45
CA PHE A 78 0.31 14.06 1.71
C PHE A 78 0.19 13.71 3.19
N LEU A 79 -0.87 14.22 3.81
CA LEU A 79 -1.35 13.70 5.08
C LEU A 79 -2.17 12.43 4.80
N LEU A 80 -1.69 11.29 5.29
CA LEU A 80 -2.39 10.01 5.19
C LEU A 80 -3.70 10.07 5.98
N ARG A 81 -4.82 9.74 5.35
CA ARG A 81 -6.15 9.77 5.99
C ARG A 81 -6.36 8.53 6.84
N ALA A 82 -5.72 7.42 6.49
CA ALA A 82 -5.87 6.15 7.19
C ALA A 82 -4.50 5.56 7.60
N PRO A 83 -3.73 6.25 8.47
CA PRO A 83 -2.39 5.79 8.89
C PRO A 83 -2.42 4.45 9.65
N GLY A 84 -3.59 4.06 10.19
CA GLY A 84 -3.80 2.77 10.85
C GLY A 84 -3.98 1.59 9.90
N HIS A 85 -4.19 1.84 8.60
CA HIS A 85 -4.28 0.76 7.61
C HIS A 85 -2.91 0.12 7.41
N ARG A 86 -2.93 -1.18 7.10
CA ARG A 86 -1.76 -1.90 6.64
C ARG A 86 -1.26 -1.30 5.32
N LEU A 87 0.06 -1.27 5.18
CA LEU A 87 0.73 -0.88 3.95
C LEU A 87 0.66 -2.02 2.95
N VAL A 88 0.87 -1.69 1.69
CA VAL A 88 0.93 -2.64 0.59
C VAL A 88 2.26 -2.52 -0.14
N TYR A 89 2.65 -3.55 -0.86
CA TYR A 89 3.82 -3.53 -1.73
C TYR A 89 3.50 -4.26 -3.03
N ILE A 90 4.36 -4.06 -4.02
CA ILE A 90 4.33 -4.83 -5.25
C ILE A 90 5.22 -6.05 -5.04
N ARG A 91 4.73 -7.26 -5.29
CA ARG A 91 5.48 -8.50 -5.05
C ARG A 91 6.83 -8.52 -5.76
N GLU A 92 6.89 -7.91 -6.93
CA GLU A 92 8.08 -7.76 -7.77
C GLU A 92 9.06 -6.69 -7.23
N ASP A 93 8.62 -5.81 -6.32
CA ASP A 93 9.43 -4.82 -5.60
C ASP A 93 8.99 -4.71 -4.11
N PRO A 94 9.31 -5.72 -3.28
CA PRO A 94 8.81 -5.81 -1.91
C PRO A 94 9.41 -4.76 -0.97
N GLY A 95 10.50 -4.09 -1.38
CA GLY A 95 11.14 -3.03 -0.59
C GLY A 95 10.33 -1.73 -0.54
N SER A 96 9.37 -1.56 -1.45
CA SER A 96 8.57 -0.35 -1.59
C SER A 96 7.22 -0.49 -0.89
N LEU A 97 7.17 -0.13 0.39
CA LEU A 97 5.91 -0.05 1.14
C LEU A 97 5.13 1.22 0.80
N LEU A 98 3.87 1.05 0.43
CA LEU A 98 2.97 2.06 -0.09
C LEU A 98 1.69 2.13 0.75
N PRO A 99 1.20 3.33 1.09
CA PRO A 99 -0.14 3.49 1.65
C PRO A 99 -1.20 3.11 0.62
N ALA A 100 -2.09 2.17 0.96
CA ALA A 100 -3.12 1.68 0.03
C ALA A 100 -4.05 2.80 -0.47
N GLU A 101 -4.31 3.82 0.35
CA GLU A 101 -5.13 4.99 -0.01
C GLU A 101 -4.54 5.85 -1.16
N LEU A 102 -3.26 5.65 -1.48
CA LEU A 102 -2.58 6.34 -2.57
C LEU A 102 -2.54 5.54 -3.88
N LEU A 103 -3.20 4.37 -3.93
CA LEU A 103 -3.22 3.50 -5.09
C LEU A 103 -4.62 3.40 -5.69
N ARG A 104 -4.70 3.49 -7.02
CA ARG A 104 -5.94 3.33 -7.78
C ARG A 104 -5.73 2.37 -8.92
N PHE A 105 -6.62 1.40 -9.06
CA PHE A 105 -6.62 0.48 -10.20
C PHE A 105 -6.78 1.25 -11.50
N ARG A 106 -6.05 0.78 -12.52
CA ARG A 106 -6.27 1.13 -13.91
C ARG A 106 -6.77 -0.09 -14.68
N PRO A 107 -7.74 0.10 -15.60
CA PRO A 107 -8.15 -0.94 -16.53
C PRO A 107 -6.99 -1.37 -17.42
#